data_AF-A0A8E2LBV7-F1
#
_entry.id   AF-A0A8E2LBV7-F1
#
_cell.length_a   1.000
_cell.length_b   1.000
_cell.length_c   1.000
_cell.angle_alpha   90.00
_cell.angle_beta   90.00
_cell.angle_gamma   90.00
#
_symmetry.space_group_name_H-M   'P 1'
#
loop_
_entity.id
_entity.type
_entity.pdbx_description
1 polymer ?
#
loop_
_entity_poly.entity_id
_entity_poly.type
_entity_poly.pdbx_seq_one_letter_code
_entity_poly.pdbx_strand_id
1 'polypeptide(L)'
;MQIYFSPEIINPHFQVLNVVDSTNKAVGNVAILFEEKKLYVYGILEEEGVGSDFKDLVTPYLKGLSKATSGLDIFSCLYVGCKKINLNNEDEPK
;
A
#
# COMPACT_ATOMS: atom_id res chain seq x y z
N MET A 1 13.17 -1.54 9.95
CA MET A 1 12.65 -0.67 11.03
C MET A 1 11.15 -0.89 11.07
N GLN A 2 10.54 -1.12 12.23
CA GLN A 2 9.12 -1.49 12.24
C GLN A 2 8.24 -0.28 11.87
N ILE A 3 7.31 -0.51 10.95
CA ILE A 3 6.34 0.48 10.49
C ILE A 3 4.93 -0.08 10.59
N TYR A 4 3.95 0.80 10.73
CA TYR A 4 2.55 0.44 10.94
C TYR A 4 1.63 1.37 10.14
N PHE A 5 0.43 0.90 9.84
CA PHE A 5 -0.64 1.77 9.35
C PHE A 5 -1.26 2.55 10.51
N SER A 6 -1.38 3.86 10.33
CA SER A 6 -2.17 4.76 11.17
C SER A 6 -3.28 5.35 10.29
N PRO A 7 -4.51 4.81 10.35
CA PRO A 7 -5.60 5.27 9.49
C PRO A 7 -5.89 6.76 9.69
N GLU A 8 -5.92 7.50 8.58
CA GLU A 8 -6.32 8.92 8.59
C GLU A 8 -7.80 9.06 8.22
N ILE A 9 -8.21 8.41 7.11
CA ILE A 9 -9.58 8.42 6.62
C ILE A 9 -9.93 7.03 6.12
N ILE A 10 -11.09 6.51 6.53
CA ILE A 10 -11.65 5.26 6.00
C ILE A 10 -13.12 5.50 5.69
N ASN A 11 -13.51 5.35 4.43
CA ASN A 11 -14.91 5.37 4.01
C ASN A 11 -15.14 4.36 2.87
N PRO A 12 -16.39 4.20 2.40
CA PRO A 12 -16.70 3.22 1.34
C PRO A 12 -16.05 3.50 -0.03
N HIS A 13 -15.63 4.74 -0.29
CA HIS A 13 -15.07 5.16 -1.58
C HIS A 13 -13.54 5.13 -1.58
N PHE A 14 -12.90 5.49 -0.47
CA PHE A 14 -11.45 5.52 -0.36
C PHE A 14 -10.96 5.36 1.08
N GLN A 15 -9.69 4.99 1.18
CA GLN A 15 -8.94 4.92 2.42
C GLN A 15 -7.63 5.68 2.27
N VAL A 16 -7.28 6.46 3.29
CA VAL A 16 -5.96 7.10 3.43
C VAL A 16 -5.37 6.58 4.72
N LEU A 17 -4.22 5.92 4.60
CA LEU A 17 -3.50 5.30 5.69
C LEU A 17 -2.12 5.95 5.77
N ASN A 18 -1.83 6.61 6.89
CA ASN A 18 -0.46 7.03 7.15
C ASN A 18 0.40 5.81 7.48
N VAL A 19 1.67 5.87 7.11
CA VAL A 19 2.69 4.91 7.52
C VAL A 19 3.53 5.59 8.57
N VAL A 20 3.57 5.02 9.77
CA VAL A 20 4.31 5.57 10.90
C VAL A 20 5.34 4.58 11.42
N ASP A 21 6.43 5.08 11.98
CA ASP A 21 7.41 4.27 12.69
C ASP A 21 6.98 3.96 14.14
N SER A 22 7.84 3.25 14.88
CA SER A 22 7.61 2.92 16.30
C SER A 22 7.55 4.13 17.25
N THR A 23 7.91 5.32 16.78
CA THR A 23 7.85 6.59 17.52
C THR A 23 6.63 7.43 17.15
N ASN A 24 5.72 6.91 16.32
CA ASN A 24 4.59 7.61 15.70
C ASN A 24 4.99 8.74 14.73
N LYS A 25 6.23 8.74 14.24
CA LYS A 25 6.64 9.68 13.19
C LYS A 25 6.11 9.19 11.85
N ALA A 26 5.47 10.07 11.09
CA ALA A 26 5.05 9.78 9.72
C ALA A 26 6.28 9.59 8.82
N VAL A 27 6.32 8.45 8.13
CA VAL A 27 7.37 8.07 7.17
C VAL A 27 6.83 7.88 5.76
N GLY A 28 5.51 7.94 5.59
CA GLY A 28 4.83 7.84 4.30
C GLY A 28 3.32 7.76 4.42
N ASN A 29 2.65 7.46 3.30
CA ASN A 29 1.23 7.19 3.26
C ASN A 29 0.84 6.19 2.15
N VAL A 30 -0.36 5.64 2.26
CA VAL A 30 -1.02 4.83 1.24
C VAL A 30 -2.45 5.33 1.07
N ALA A 31 -2.80 5.71 -0.15
CA ALA A 31 -4.14 6.01 -0.57
C ALA A 31 -4.70 4.84 -1.40
N ILE A 32 -5.92 4.43 -1.08
CA ILE A 32 -6.62 3.33 -1.74
C ILE A 32 -7.97 3.86 -2.19
N LEU A 33 -8.25 3.80 -3.48
CA LEU A 33 -9.51 4.22 -4.08
C LEU A 33 -10.26 2.99 -4.60
N PHE A 34 -11.53 2.88 -4.22
CA PHE A 34 -12.44 1.81 -4.64
C PHE A 34 -13.35 2.36 -5.74
N GLU A 35 -13.27 1.79 -6.94
CA GLU A 35 -14.11 2.16 -8.08
C GLU A 35 -14.64 0.90 -8.76
N GLU A 36 -15.92 0.59 -8.55
CA GLU A 36 -16.58 -0.62 -9.04
C GLU A 36 -15.79 -1.93 -8.75
N LYS A 37 -15.09 -2.44 -9.77
CA LYS A 37 -14.25 -3.65 -9.73
C LYS A 37 -12.76 -3.32 -9.80
N LYS A 38 -12.37 -2.08 -9.51
CA LYS A 38 -10.99 -1.62 -9.56
C LYS A 38 -10.56 -1.09 -8.20
N LEU A 39 -9.36 -1.47 -7.81
CA LEU A 39 -8.67 -0.97 -6.63
C LEU A 39 -7.44 -0.18 -7.11
N TYR A 40 -7.44 1.13 -6.92
CA TYR A 40 -6.26 1.94 -7.19
C TYR A 40 -5.49 2.16 -5.89
N VAL A 41 -4.22 1.79 -5.89
CA VAL A 41 -3.34 1.88 -4.73
C VAL A 41 -2.21 2.81 -5.08
N TYR A 42 -2.11 3.91 -4.35
CA TYR A 42 -0.98 4.82 -4.42
C TYR A 42 -0.29 4.82 -3.07
N GLY A 43 1.03 4.62 -3.05
CA GLY A 43 1.78 4.67 -1.80
C GLY A 43 3.11 5.37 -2.00
N ILE A 44 3.47 6.20 -1.03
CA ILE A 44 4.73 6.89 -0.99
C ILE A 44 5.36 6.74 0.38
N LEU A 45 6.62 6.32 0.39
CA LEU A 45 7.44 6.18 1.57
C LEU A 45 8.71 7.00 1.35
N GLU A 46 9.03 7.91 2.25
CA GLU A 46 10.18 8.81 2.08
C GLU A 46 11.50 8.10 2.37
N GLU A 47 11.48 7.17 3.31
CA GLU A 47 12.68 6.56 3.86
C GLU A 47 13.06 5.26 3.14
N GLU A 48 14.25 5.21 2.52
CA GLU A 48 14.69 4.04 1.73
C GLU A 48 14.87 2.77 2.58
N GLY A 49 15.25 2.92 3.85
CA GLY A 49 15.59 1.81 4.75
C GLY A 49 14.41 0.92 5.17
N VAL A 50 13.18 1.28 4.81
CA VAL A 50 11.94 0.58 5.18
C VAL A 50 11.19 -0.02 4.01
N GLY A 51 11.79 -0.07 2.81
CA GLY A 51 11.11 -0.58 1.61
C GLY A 51 10.63 -2.04 1.72
N SER A 52 11.42 -2.93 2.34
CA SER A 52 11.02 -4.33 2.56
C SER A 52 9.86 -4.43 3.54
N ASP A 53 9.98 -3.75 4.69
CA ASP A 53 8.94 -3.71 5.72
C ASP A 53 7.62 -3.14 5.13
N PHE A 54 7.71 -2.17 4.22
CA PHE A 54 6.56 -1.57 3.55
C PHE A 54 5.87 -2.52 2.58
N LYS A 55 6.65 -3.28 1.80
CA LYS A 55 6.09 -4.31 0.93
C LYS A 55 5.38 -5.39 1.75
N ASP A 56 5.96 -5.80 2.87
CA ASP A 56 5.40 -6.81 3.78
C ASP A 56 4.15 -6.30 4.52
N LEU A 57 4.03 -4.99 4.72
CA LEU A 57 2.84 -4.36 5.30
C LEU A 57 1.69 -4.20 4.30
N VAL A 58 1.99 -3.68 3.09
CA VAL A 58 0.97 -3.35 2.08
C VAL A 58 0.41 -4.60 1.42
N THR A 59 1.25 -5.58 1.07
CA THR A 59 0.84 -6.79 0.33
C THR A 59 -0.30 -7.57 1.00
N PRO A 60 -0.21 -7.97 2.29
CA PRO A 60 -1.29 -8.69 2.95
C PRO A 60 -2.54 -7.84 3.13
N TYR A 61 -2.39 -6.52 3.30
CA TYR A 61 -3.51 -5.59 3.41
C TYR A 61 -4.35 -5.56 2.13
N LEU A 62 -3.68 -5.38 0.98
CA LEU A 62 -4.34 -5.42 -0.34
C LEU A 62 -4.97 -6.78 -0.62
N LYS A 63 -4.32 -7.88 -0.22
CA LYS A 63 -4.87 -9.23 -0.30
C LYS A 63 -6.12 -9.42 0.57
N GLY A 64 -6.20 -8.72 1.70
CA GLY A 64 -7.40 -8.67 2.53
C GLY A 64 -8.55 -7.96 1.80
N LEU A 65 -8.27 -6.80 1.21
CA LEU A 65 -9.24 -6.03 0.44
C LEU A 65 -9.77 -6.80 -0.78
N SER A 66 -8.90 -7.51 -1.51
CA SER A 66 -9.29 -8.30 -2.67
C SER A 66 -10.16 -9.52 -2.35
N LYS A 67 -10.12 -10.01 -1.10
CA LYS A 67 -11.05 -11.06 -0.64
C LYS A 67 -12.44 -10.51 -0.36
N ALA A 68 -12.55 -9.26 0.05
CA ALA A 68 -13.83 -8.64 0.39
C ALA A 68 -14.66 -8.31 -0.85
N THR A 69 -14.02 -8.14 -2.01
CA THR A 69 -14.69 -7.79 -3.28
C THR A 69 -14.24 -8.74 -4.38
N SER A 70 -15.14 -9.61 -4.83
CA SER A 70 -14.82 -10.62 -5.86
C SER A 70 -14.58 -9.98 -7.23
N GLY A 71 -13.46 -10.34 -7.86
CA GLY A 71 -13.11 -9.86 -9.20
C GLY A 71 -12.58 -8.43 -9.27
N LEU A 72 -11.84 -8.00 -8.24
CA LEU A 72 -11.12 -6.71 -8.23
C LEU A 72 -9.83 -6.78 -9.06
N ASP A 73 -9.67 -5.85 -10.00
CA ASP A 73 -8.39 -5.53 -10.65
C ASP A 73 -7.61 -4.53 -9.77
N ILE A 74 -6.41 -4.91 -9.34
CA ILE A 74 -5.55 -4.06 -8.50
C ILE A 74 -4.55 -3.31 -9.38
N PHE A 75 -4.67 -1.99 -9.40
CA PHE A 75 -3.71 -1.08 -10.03
C PHE A 75 -2.88 -0.43 -8.93
N SER A 76 -1.58 -0.70 -8.89
CA SER A 76 -0.71 -0.19 -7.83
C SER A 76 0.45 0.64 -8.36
N CYS A 77 0.73 1.73 -7.64
CA CYS A 77 1.86 2.59 -7.86
C CYS A 77 2.47 2.92 -6.50
N LEU A 78 3.55 2.21 -6.14
CA LEU A 78 4.24 2.39 -4.87
C LEU A 78 5.63 2.97 -5.10
N TYR A 79 6.02 3.93 -4.27
CA TYR A 79 7.33 4.56 -4.27
C TYR A 79 7.97 4.49 -2.89
N VAL A 80 9.27 4.18 -2.86
CA VAL A 80 10.11 4.22 -1.66
C VAL A 80 11.36 5.01 -1.99
N GLY A 81 11.59 6.13 -1.30
CA GLY A 81 12.74 7.02 -1.53
C GLY A 81 12.93 7.39 -3.00
N CYS A 82 11.87 7.88 -3.64
CA CYS A 82 11.85 8.24 -5.07
C CYS A 82 12.05 7.08 -6.06
N LYS A 83 12.09 5.82 -5.60
CA LYS A 83 12.17 4.63 -6.47
C LYS A 83 10.82 3.93 -6.53
N LYS A 84 10.34 3.66 -7.75
CA LYS A 84 9.13 2.85 -7.95
C LYS A 84 9.41 1.41 -7.54
N ILE A 85 8.51 0.83 -6.74
CA ILE A 85 8.54 -0.59 -6.39
C ILE A 85 7.32 -1.30 -7.01
N ASN A 86 7.53 -2.51 -7.51
CA ASN A 86 6.47 -3.34 -8.06
C ASN A 86 5.97 -4.32 -6.98
N LEU A 87 4.66 -4.32 -6.76
CA LEU A 87 3.98 -5.28 -5.87
C LEU A 87 3.80 -6.64 -6.55
N ASN A 88 3.60 -6.66 -7.87
CA ASN A 88 3.43 -7.89 -8.63
C ASN A 88 4.78 -8.51 -8.96
N ASN A 89 4.90 -9.82 -8.74
CA ASN A 89 5.91 -10.67 -9.39
C ASN A 89 5.55 -10.83 -10.89
N GLU A 90 5.46 -9.74 -11.63
CA GLU A 90 5.26 -9.77 -13.09
C GLU A 90 6.54 -10.17 -13.85
N ASP A 91 7.65 -10.43 -13.14
CA ASP A 91 8.96 -10.82 -13.68
C ASP A 91 9.36 -12.28 -13.35
N GLU A 92 8.43 -13.19 -13.04
CA GLU A 92 8.72 -14.64 -13.15
C GLU A 92 8.26 -15.15 -14.52
N PRO A 93 9.19 -15.52 -15.42
CA PRO A 93 8.81 -16.16 -16.68
C PRO A 93 8.13 -17.49 -16.36
N LYS A 94 6.93 -17.68 -16.90
CA LYS A 94 6.25 -18.99 -16.95
C LYS A 94 7.06 -19.99 -17.77
#